data_AF-A0A644Y6Z6-F1
#
_entry.id   AF-A0A644Y6Z6-F1
#
_cell.length_a   1.000
_cell.length_b   1.000
_cell.length_c   1.000
_cell.angle_alpha   90.00
_cell.angle_beta   90.00
_cell.angle_gamma   90.00
#
_symmetry.space_group_name_H-M   'P 1'
#
loop_
_entity.id
_entity.type
_entity.pdbx_description
1 polymer ?
#
loop_
_entity_poly.entity_id
_entity_poly.type
_entity_poly.pdbx_seq_one_letter_code
_entity_poly.pdbx_strand_id
1 'polypeptide(L)'
;MFEDESMIRDYQAIQKTWFIKGKQKKIPTYGKNAGVKLIGILNYETGIVYCEEHERYDAKVFGEFLKTTLELYPTGKIVMVLDNARIHHAKLIQPFLDENKSRLELMFLPPYSPELNLIEGLWGWLKSSVINNVFFPNIVRVRSVVKNFINTINKVPTRTIDRLCVRM
;
A
#
# COMPACT_ATOMS: atom_id res chain seq x y z
N MET A 1 -2.98 12.15 -4.90
CA MET A 1 -2.19 10.97 -4.49
C MET A 1 -3.13 10.04 -3.75
N PHE A 2 -3.16 8.75 -4.07
CA PHE A 2 -3.99 7.77 -3.37
C PHE A 2 -3.19 7.16 -2.24
N GLU A 3 -3.74 7.20 -1.04
CA GLU A 3 -3.12 6.68 0.17
C GLU A 3 -3.98 5.54 0.71
N ASP A 4 -3.33 4.54 1.30
CA ASP A 4 -3.98 3.43 1.97
C ASP A 4 -2.96 2.61 2.79
N GLU A 5 -3.47 1.92 3.81
CA GLU A 5 -2.72 0.96 4.58
C GLU A 5 -3.04 -0.48 4.22
N SER A 6 -1.99 -1.29 4.01
CA SER A 6 -2.13 -2.71 3.74
C SER A 6 -1.29 -3.59 4.65
N MET A 7 -1.93 -4.59 5.24
CA MET A 7 -1.23 -5.65 5.95
C MET A 7 -0.86 -6.79 4.98
N ILE A 8 0.43 -7.04 4.80
CA ILE A 8 0.97 -8.18 4.09
C ILE A 8 1.26 -9.30 5.08
N ARG A 9 0.39 -10.30 5.12
CA ARG A 9 0.49 -11.44 6.03
C ARG A 9 1.41 -12.53 5.46
N ASP A 10 2.03 -13.30 6.35
CA ASP A 10 2.90 -14.42 6.02
C ASP A 10 2.16 -15.72 5.68
N TYR A 11 0.81 -15.75 5.79
CA TYR A 11 -0.01 -16.96 5.55
C TYR A 11 -0.98 -16.89 4.36
N GLN A 12 -1.04 -18.02 3.64
CA GLN A 12 -2.16 -18.70 2.93
C GLN A 12 -3.18 -17.93 2.08
N ALA A 13 -2.85 -16.81 1.44
CA ALA A 13 -3.64 -16.41 0.26
C ALA A 13 -3.35 -17.38 -0.90
N ILE A 14 -4.09 -18.49 -0.94
CA ILE A 14 -4.09 -19.41 -2.09
C ILE A 14 -4.93 -18.78 -3.18
N GLN A 15 -4.32 -18.61 -4.35
CA GLN A 15 -5.02 -18.17 -5.55
C GLN A 15 -4.91 -19.21 -6.65
N LYS A 16 -5.81 -19.13 -7.63
CA LYS A 16 -5.80 -20.00 -8.81
C LYS A 16 -4.42 -19.96 -9.47
N THR A 17 -3.83 -21.13 -9.70
CA THR A 17 -2.51 -21.28 -10.33
C THR A 17 -2.48 -22.54 -11.19
N TRP A 18 -1.58 -22.57 -12.17
CA TRP A 18 -1.41 -23.71 -13.07
C TRP A 18 -0.41 -24.70 -12.48
N PHE A 19 -0.75 -25.98 -12.54
CA PHE A 19 0.12 -27.08 -12.18
C PHE A 19 -0.18 -28.28 -13.07
N ILE A 20 0.81 -29.15 -13.25
CA ILE A 20 0.65 -30.36 -14.08
C ILE A 20 -0.42 -31.25 -13.45
N LYS A 21 -1.32 -31.81 -14.26
CA LYS A 21 -2.37 -32.74 -13.82
C LYS A 21 -1.75 -33.87 -12.97
N GLY A 22 -2.27 -34.08 -11.76
CA GLY A 22 -1.75 -35.06 -10.80
C GLY A 22 -0.58 -34.58 -9.93
N LYS A 23 -0.02 -33.38 -10.18
CA LYS A 23 1.06 -32.77 -9.39
C LYS A 23 0.57 -31.48 -8.71
N GLN A 24 -0.47 -31.57 -7.89
CA GLN A 24 -1.01 -30.41 -7.17
C GLN A 24 0.08 -29.77 -6.31
N LYS A 25 0.26 -28.45 -6.49
CA LYS A 25 1.20 -27.66 -5.70
C LYS A 25 0.74 -27.64 -4.23
N LYS A 26 1.60 -28.12 -3.33
CA LYS A 26 1.41 -28.01 -1.88
C LYS A 26 2.28 -26.88 -1.36
N ILE A 27 1.72 -26.04 -0.50
CA ILE A 27 2.41 -24.88 0.06
C ILE A 27 2.45 -25.09 1.57
N PRO A 28 3.63 -25.20 2.18
CA PRO A 28 3.74 -25.33 3.64
C PRO A 28 3.24 -24.07 4.34
N THR A 29 2.86 -24.20 5.60
CA THR A 29 2.32 -23.11 6.42
C THR A 29 2.80 -23.26 7.85
N TYR A 30 3.30 -22.17 8.44
CA TYR A 30 3.45 -22.06 9.88
C TYR A 30 2.19 -21.40 10.40
N GLY A 31 1.46 -22.02 11.33
CA GLY A 31 0.23 -21.47 11.92
C GLY A 31 0.45 -20.24 12.82
N LYS A 32 1.43 -19.39 12.49
CA LYS A 32 1.74 -18.13 13.15
C LYS A 32 1.23 -16.99 12.27
N ASN A 33 0.76 -15.91 12.89
CA ASN A 33 0.17 -14.76 12.20
C ASN A 33 1.17 -13.58 12.18
N ALA A 34 2.32 -13.72 11.51
CA ALA A 34 3.23 -12.59 11.35
C ALA A 34 2.90 -11.82 10.07
N GLY A 35 3.09 -10.51 10.09
CA GLY A 35 2.79 -9.70 8.90
C GLY A 35 3.50 -8.38 8.94
N VAL A 36 3.73 -7.84 7.75
CA VAL A 36 4.26 -6.50 7.54
C VAL A 36 3.07 -5.58 7.38
N LYS A 37 3.03 -4.51 8.16
CA LYS A 37 2.03 -3.46 8.00
C LYS A 37 2.67 -2.34 7.19
N LEU A 38 2.06 -2.04 6.07
CA LEU A 38 2.50 -1.01 5.14
C LEU A 38 1.55 0.16 5.17
N ILE A 39 2.10 1.37 5.10
CA ILE A 39 1.40 2.58 4.68
C ILE A 39 2.02 3.01 3.36
N GLY A 40 1.22 3.47 2.41
CA GLY A 40 1.74 3.80 1.09
C GLY A 40 0.95 4.88 0.39
N ILE A 41 1.63 5.56 -0.53
CA ILE A 41 1.05 6.54 -1.44
C ILE A 41 1.39 6.20 -2.88
N LEU A 42 0.40 6.33 -3.74
CA LEU A 42 0.51 6.29 -5.19
C LEU A 42 0.32 7.71 -5.75
N ASN A 43 1.35 8.24 -6.40
CA ASN A 43 1.18 9.42 -7.23
C ASN A 43 0.54 9.01 -8.56
N TYR A 44 -0.73 9.37 -8.75
CA TYR A 44 -1.51 8.98 -9.93
C TYR A 44 -1.01 9.62 -11.23
N GLU A 45 -0.34 10.76 -11.16
CA GLU A 45 0.17 11.47 -12.35
C GLU A 45 1.44 10.84 -12.87
N THR A 46 2.31 10.39 -11.96
CA THR A 46 3.62 9.84 -12.31
C THR A 46 3.70 8.33 -12.26
N GLY A 47 2.82 7.68 -11.50
CA GLY A 47 2.86 6.24 -11.20
C GLY A 47 3.88 5.82 -10.14
N ILE A 48 4.56 6.80 -9.52
CA ILE A 48 5.52 6.53 -8.45
C ILE A 48 4.77 6.09 -7.20
N VAL A 49 5.26 5.00 -6.61
CA VAL A 49 4.76 4.46 -5.35
C VAL A 49 5.81 4.68 -4.27
N TYR A 50 5.38 5.23 -3.14
CA TYR A 50 6.18 5.25 -1.92
C TYR A 50 5.48 4.46 -0.82
N CYS A 51 6.24 3.75 0.00
CA CYS A 51 5.70 2.88 1.03
C CYS A 51 6.68 2.74 2.21
N GLU A 52 6.14 2.80 3.42
CA GLU A 52 6.85 2.59 4.67
C GLU A 52 6.26 1.41 5.45
N GLU A 53 7.11 0.72 6.22
CA GLU A 53 6.67 -0.30 7.17
C GLU A 53 6.59 0.30 8.58
N HIS A 54 5.49 0.02 9.26
CA HIS A 54 5.28 0.43 10.66
C HIS A 54 4.77 -0.73 11.51
N GLU A 55 5.04 -0.73 12.81
CA GLU A 55 4.49 -1.79 13.69
C GLU A 55 2.99 -1.59 13.98
N ARG A 56 2.49 -0.35 13.85
CA ARG A 56 1.14 0.08 14.23
C ARG A 56 0.60 1.09 13.22
N TYR A 57 -0.73 1.19 13.17
CA TYR A 57 -1.46 2.22 12.44
C TYR A 57 -2.14 3.11 13.48
N ASP A 58 -1.42 4.14 13.92
CA ASP A 58 -1.96 5.14 14.83
C ASP A 58 -1.82 6.53 14.21
N ALA A 59 -2.52 7.50 14.80
CA ALA A 59 -2.53 8.87 14.30
C ALA A 59 -1.15 9.54 14.29
N LYS A 60 -0.21 9.07 15.14
CA LYS A 60 1.14 9.61 15.18
C LYS A 60 1.93 9.12 13.98
N VAL A 61 1.89 7.81 13.71
CA VAL A 61 2.49 7.21 12.51
C VAL A 61 1.95 7.86 11.24
N PHE A 62 0.63 8.06 11.15
CA PHE A 62 0.02 8.75 10.02
C PHE A 62 0.51 10.20 9.87
N GLY A 63 0.60 10.96 10.97
CA GLY A 63 1.15 12.32 10.95
C GLY A 63 2.62 12.38 10.50
N GLU A 64 3.45 11.44 10.97
CA GLU A 64 4.84 11.29 10.51
C GLU A 64 4.90 10.96 9.01
N PHE A 65 4.01 10.09 8.53
CA PHE A 65 3.91 9.75 7.11
C PHE A 65 3.48 10.93 6.23
N LEU A 66 2.54 11.77 6.69
CA LEU A 66 2.18 13.00 5.99
C LEU A 66 3.38 13.97 5.87
N LYS A 67 4.19 14.07 6.94
CA LYS A 67 5.42 14.85 6.92
C LYS A 67 6.43 14.30 5.90
N THR A 68 6.70 12.99 5.92
CA THR A 68 7.55 12.35 4.92
C THR A 68 7.04 12.59 3.50
N THR A 69 5.72 12.57 3.30
CA THR A 69 5.11 12.83 1.99
C THR A 69 5.43 14.25 1.50
N LEU A 70 5.33 15.27 2.37
CA LEU A 70 5.70 16.64 2.02
C LEU A 70 7.19 16.80 1.71
N GLU A 71 8.06 16.04 2.40
CA GLU A 71 9.51 16.02 2.14
C GLU A 71 9.83 15.36 0.79
N LEU A 72 9.14 14.27 0.44
CA LEU A 72 9.30 13.58 -0.85
C LEU A 72 8.79 14.40 -2.04
N TYR A 73 7.76 15.22 -1.81
CA TYR A 73 7.16 16.08 -2.83
C TYR A 73 7.25 17.55 -2.39
N PRO A 74 8.47 18.15 -2.46
CA PRO A 74 8.74 19.47 -1.88
C PRO A 74 8.05 20.62 -2.61
N THR A 75 7.45 20.37 -3.79
CA THR A 75 6.76 21.38 -4.60
C THR A 75 5.34 20.96 -4.95
N GLY A 76 4.49 21.93 -5.26
CA GLY A 76 3.09 21.69 -5.65
C GLY A 76 2.13 21.46 -4.48
N LYS A 77 0.84 21.51 -4.78
CA LYS A 77 -0.23 21.17 -3.84
C LYS A 77 -0.52 19.68 -3.94
N ILE A 78 -0.57 19.00 -2.81
CA ILE A 78 -0.88 17.58 -2.68
C ILE A 78 -2.34 17.47 -2.23
N VAL A 79 -3.17 16.86 -3.06
CA VAL A 79 -4.48 16.33 -2.64
C VAL A 79 -4.29 14.85 -2.37
N MET A 80 -4.44 14.45 -1.11
CA MET A 80 -4.30 13.07 -0.68
C MET A 80 -5.69 12.44 -0.55
N VAL A 81 -5.95 11.42 -1.37
CA VAL A 81 -7.21 10.71 -1.44
C VAL A 81 -7.14 9.51 -0.51
N LEU A 82 -8.04 9.46 0.48
CA LEU A 82 -8.01 8.51 1.59
C LEU A 82 -9.38 7.81 1.76
N ASP A 83 -9.38 6.69 2.48
CA ASP A 83 -10.59 6.15 3.09
C ASP A 83 -10.99 6.93 4.37
N ASN A 84 -12.07 6.50 5.03
CA ASN A 84 -12.57 7.16 6.25
C ASN A 84 -12.03 6.49 7.54
N ALA A 85 -10.81 5.94 7.53
CA ALA A 85 -10.23 5.36 8.74
C ALA A 85 -10.17 6.39 9.88
N ARG A 86 -10.45 5.95 11.11
CA ARG A 86 -10.53 6.83 12.29
C ARG A 86 -9.24 7.63 12.54
N ILE A 87 -8.11 7.08 12.14
CA ILE A 87 -6.79 7.70 12.27
C ILE A 87 -6.65 8.97 11.39
N HIS A 88 -7.31 9.00 10.22
CA HIS A 88 -7.31 10.16 9.31
C HIS A 88 -8.14 11.34 9.85
N HIS A 89 -9.01 11.09 10.83
CA HIS A 89 -9.82 12.11 11.50
C HIS A 89 -9.31 12.47 12.90
N ALA A 90 -8.14 11.95 13.29
CA ALA A 90 -7.62 12.17 14.64
C ALA A 90 -7.36 13.66 14.89
N LYS A 91 -7.77 14.17 16.06
CA LYS A 91 -7.49 15.56 16.45
C LYS A 91 -5.99 15.87 16.52
N LEU A 92 -5.17 14.83 16.76
CA LEU A 92 -3.72 14.95 16.87
C LEU A 92 -3.06 15.50 15.60
N ILE A 93 -3.58 15.17 14.43
CA ILE A 93 -3.00 15.58 13.13
C ILE A 93 -3.54 16.93 12.63
N GLN A 94 -4.62 17.45 13.22
CA GLN A 94 -5.26 18.68 12.76
C GLN A 94 -4.34 19.91 12.78
N PRO A 95 -3.53 20.17 13.83
CA PRO A 95 -2.61 21.30 13.82
C PRO A 95 -1.61 21.26 12.66
N PHE A 96 -1.13 20.07 12.32
CA PHE A 96 -0.23 19.86 11.18
C PHE A 96 -0.93 20.12 9.85
N LEU A 97 -2.17 19.66 9.68
CA LEU A 97 -2.98 19.91 8.49
C LEU A 97 -3.28 21.41 8.32
N ASP A 98 -3.61 22.10 9.42
CA ASP A 98 -3.88 23.54 9.41
C ASP A 98 -2.65 24.35 9.01
N GLU A 99 -1.48 24.02 9.58
CA GLU A 99 -0.19 24.64 9.23
C GLU A 99 0.16 24.42 7.75
N ASN A 100 -0.18 23.25 7.20
CA ASN A 100 0.16 22.85 5.84
C ASN A 100 -1.00 22.97 4.84
N LYS A 101 -2.12 23.63 5.17
CA LYS A 101 -3.34 23.60 4.33
C LYS A 101 -3.17 24.12 2.90
N SER A 102 -2.19 25.00 2.69
CA SER A 102 -1.87 25.54 1.36
C SER A 102 -1.14 24.52 0.48
N ARG A 103 -0.49 23.53 1.12
CA ARG A 103 0.32 22.48 0.50
C ARG A 103 -0.33 21.11 0.50
N LEU A 104 -1.10 20.77 1.54
CA LEU A 104 -1.69 19.45 1.74
C LEU A 104 -3.19 19.58 2.02
N GLU A 105 -3.98 18.82 1.27
CA GLU A 105 -5.43 18.70 1.43
C GLU A 105 -5.80 17.21 1.48
N LEU A 106 -6.60 16.82 2.47
CA LEU A 106 -7.13 15.45 2.57
C LEU A 106 -8.51 15.40 1.90
N MET A 107 -8.68 14.48 0.96
CA MET A 107 -9.92 14.21 0.25
C MET A 107 -10.42 12.82 0.61
N PHE A 108 -11.56 12.75 1.27
CA PHE A 108 -12.15 11.48 1.71
C PHE A 108 -13.05 10.89 0.63
N LEU A 109 -12.82 9.61 0.31
CA LEU A 109 -13.72 8.85 -0.55
C LEU A 109 -15.06 8.57 0.15
N PRO A 110 -16.14 8.26 -0.59
CA PRO A 110 -17.36 7.77 0.02
C PRO A 110 -17.07 6.50 0.85
N PRO A 111 -17.75 6.32 2.00
CA PRO A 111 -17.59 5.12 2.82
C PRO A 111 -17.79 3.84 2.00
N TYR A 112 -17.01 2.80 2.31
CA TYR A 112 -17.09 1.47 1.68
C TYR A 112 -16.90 1.46 0.15
N SER A 113 -16.13 2.39 -0.39
CA SER A 113 -15.84 2.48 -1.84
C SER A 113 -14.37 2.19 -2.18
N PRO A 114 -13.81 1.01 -1.83
CA PRO A 114 -12.41 0.68 -2.09
C PRO A 114 -12.06 0.64 -3.59
N GLU A 115 -13.03 0.40 -4.45
CA GLU A 115 -12.87 0.41 -5.92
C GLU A 115 -12.51 1.80 -6.47
N LEU A 116 -12.78 2.87 -5.72
CA LEU A 116 -12.38 4.23 -6.07
C LEU A 116 -10.94 4.54 -5.63
N ASN A 117 -10.34 3.70 -4.79
CA ASN A 117 -8.99 3.90 -4.29
C ASN A 117 -7.97 3.11 -5.13
N LEU A 118 -7.27 3.77 -6.06
CA LEU A 118 -6.35 3.09 -6.99
C LEU A 118 -5.25 2.27 -6.29
N ILE A 119 -4.82 2.69 -5.10
CA ILE A 119 -3.75 1.98 -4.37
C ILE A 119 -4.24 0.63 -3.81
N GLU A 120 -5.54 0.41 -3.61
CA GLU A 120 -6.08 -0.92 -3.29
C GLU A 120 -5.81 -1.92 -4.42
N GLY A 121 -5.95 -1.48 -5.67
CA GLY A 121 -5.55 -2.24 -6.85
C GLY A 121 -4.06 -2.56 -6.88
N LEU A 122 -3.22 -1.62 -6.42
CA LEU A 122 -1.78 -1.84 -6.26
C LEU A 122 -1.47 -2.92 -5.22
N TRP A 123 -2.14 -2.91 -4.07
CA TRP A 123 -1.96 -3.94 -3.05
C TRP A 123 -2.41 -5.31 -3.53
N GLY A 124 -3.52 -5.38 -4.27
CA GLY A 124 -3.94 -6.60 -4.95
C GLY A 124 -2.90 -7.12 -5.93
N TRP A 125 -2.30 -6.22 -6.73
CA TRP A 125 -1.23 -6.56 -7.65
C TRP A 125 0.03 -7.06 -6.92
N LEU A 126 0.47 -6.38 -5.88
CA LEU A 126 1.60 -6.80 -5.05
C LEU A 126 1.37 -8.20 -4.48
N LYS A 127 0.23 -8.41 -3.81
CA LYS A 127 -0.12 -9.70 -3.20
C LYS A 127 -0.13 -10.81 -4.24
N SER A 128 -0.78 -10.59 -5.39
CA SER A 128 -0.82 -11.58 -6.48
C SER A 128 0.54 -11.91 -7.10
N SER A 129 1.47 -10.96 -7.11
CA SER A 129 2.76 -11.11 -7.79
C SER A 129 3.81 -11.78 -6.91
N VAL A 130 3.86 -11.42 -5.63
CA VAL A 130 4.98 -11.84 -4.76
C VAL A 130 4.56 -12.54 -3.48
N ILE A 131 3.30 -12.50 -3.07
CA ILE A 131 2.86 -13.07 -1.79
C ILE A 131 2.04 -14.35 -1.97
N ASN A 132 1.07 -14.31 -2.87
CA ASN A 132 0.11 -15.39 -3.07
C ASN A 132 0.82 -16.63 -3.61
N ASN A 133 0.38 -17.80 -3.14
CA ASN A 133 0.96 -19.10 -3.51
C ASN A 133 2.47 -19.27 -3.21
N VAL A 134 3.04 -18.47 -2.29
CA VAL A 134 4.44 -18.54 -1.85
C VAL A 134 4.49 -18.75 -0.34
N PHE A 135 5.44 -19.56 0.10
CA PHE A 135 5.73 -19.72 1.52
C PHE A 135 6.95 -18.92 1.92
N PHE A 136 6.82 -18.15 2.99
CA PHE A 136 7.91 -17.37 3.57
C PHE A 136 8.34 -17.97 4.91
N PRO A 137 9.63 -18.35 5.07
CA PRO A 137 10.12 -18.91 6.32
C PRO A 137 10.22 -17.88 7.44
N ASN A 138 10.30 -16.59 7.11
CA ASN A 138 10.36 -15.50 8.07
C ASN A 138 9.92 -14.17 7.45
N ILE A 139 9.63 -13.20 8.32
CA ILE A 139 9.17 -11.86 7.94
C ILE A 139 10.22 -11.06 7.15
N VAL A 140 11.51 -11.33 7.36
CA VAL A 140 12.60 -10.64 6.64
C VAL A 140 12.50 -10.90 5.14
N ARG A 141 12.14 -12.12 4.74
CA ARG A 141 11.89 -12.43 3.32
C ARG A 141 10.67 -11.70 2.76
N VAL A 142 9.59 -11.59 3.54
CA VAL A 142 8.39 -10.81 3.14
C VAL A 142 8.78 -9.36 2.87
N ARG A 143 9.50 -8.72 3.80
CA ARG A 143 10.01 -7.35 3.63
C ARG A 143 10.86 -7.19 2.37
N SER A 144 11.76 -8.15 2.15
CA SER A 144 12.65 -8.12 0.98
C SER A 144 11.87 -8.21 -0.34
N VAL A 145 10.89 -9.11 -0.45
CA VAL A 145 10.11 -9.23 -1.70
C VAL A 145 9.17 -8.04 -1.92
N VAL A 146 8.58 -7.49 -0.86
CA VAL A 146 7.77 -6.26 -0.93
C VAL A 146 8.64 -5.11 -1.43
N LYS A 147 9.80 -4.87 -0.80
CA LYS A 147 10.72 -3.80 -1.22
C LYS A 147 11.20 -3.97 -2.65
N ASN A 148 11.54 -5.20 -3.05
CA ASN A 148 11.97 -5.49 -4.41
C ASN A 148 10.85 -5.26 -5.43
N PHE A 149 9.61 -5.61 -5.10
CA PHE A 149 8.45 -5.34 -5.95
C PHE A 149 8.26 -3.84 -6.16
N ILE A 150 8.22 -3.04 -5.08
CA ILE A 150 8.07 -1.58 -5.16
C ILE A 150 9.21 -0.94 -5.97
N ASN A 151 10.46 -1.34 -5.70
CA ASN A 151 11.61 -0.88 -6.49
C ASN A 151 11.51 -1.25 -7.97
N THR A 152 10.91 -2.39 -8.29
CA THR A 152 10.77 -2.84 -9.68
C THR A 152 9.72 -2.04 -10.43
N ILE A 153 8.55 -1.79 -9.83
CA ILE A 153 7.49 -1.00 -10.47
C ILE A 153 7.91 0.47 -10.63
N ASN A 154 8.68 1.01 -9.68
CA ASN A 154 9.19 2.38 -9.75
C ASN A 154 10.30 2.58 -10.80
N LYS A 155 10.87 1.51 -11.37
CA LYS A 155 11.79 1.65 -12.52
C LYS A 155 11.06 2.06 -13.80
N VAL A 156 9.78 1.72 -13.91
CA VAL A 156 8.92 2.10 -15.04
C VAL A 156 7.54 2.52 -14.49
N PRO A 157 7.45 3.70 -13.84
CA PRO A 157 6.26 4.13 -13.10
C PRO A 157 4.98 4.17 -13.94
N THR A 158 5.09 4.52 -15.22
CA THR A 158 3.94 4.61 -16.14
C THR A 158 3.18 3.28 -16.26
N ARG A 159 3.87 2.14 -16.19
CA ARG A 159 3.23 0.81 -16.20
C ARG A 159 2.31 0.59 -15.00
N THR A 160 2.60 1.23 -13.86
CA THR A 160 1.72 1.18 -12.69
C THR A 160 0.39 1.83 -13.03
N ILE A 161 0.39 3.02 -13.62
CA ILE A 161 -0.83 3.72 -14.02
C ILE A 161 -1.58 2.95 -15.09
N ASP A 162 -0.91 2.52 -16.17
CA ASP A 162 -1.54 1.74 -17.24
C ASP A 162 -2.24 0.50 -16.69
N ARG A 163 -1.59 -0.20 -15.74
CA ARG A 163 -2.16 -1.41 -15.16
C ARG A 163 -3.38 -1.13 -14.26
N LEU A 164 -3.31 -0.08 -13.46
CA LEU A 164 -4.34 0.23 -12.47
C LEU A 164 -5.55 0.92 -13.11
N CYS A 165 -5.32 1.85 -14.04
CA CYS A 165 -6.37 2.65 -14.67
C CYS A 165 -7.06 1.96 -15.85
N VAL A 166 -6.40 1.03 -16.56
CA VAL A 166 -7.01 0.30 -17.70
C VAL A 166 -7.86 -0.90 -17.25
N ARG A 167 -7.78 -1.26 -15.95
CA ARG A 167 -8.54 -2.38 -15.36
C ARG A 167 -9.76 -1.96 -14.52
N MET A 168 -10.05 -0.66 -14.46
CA MET A 168 -11.34 -0.13 -13.99
C MET A 168 -12.36 -0.18 -15.12
#